data_AF-A0A3D1HA50-F1
#
_entry.id   AF-A0A3D1HA50-F1
#
_cell.length_a   1.000
_cell.length_b   1.000
_cell.length_c   1.000
_cell.angle_alpha   90.00
_cell.angle_beta   90.00
_cell.angle_gamma   90.00
#
_symmetry.space_group_name_H-M   'P 1'
#
loop_
_entity.id
_entity.type
_entity.pdbx_description
1 polymer ?
#
loop_
_entity_poly.entity_id
_entity_poly.type
_entity_poly.pdbx_seq_one_letter_code
_entity_poly.pdbx_strand_id
1 'polypeptide(L)' 'MEFSVYTIVAFVAYALVILGIGVYSFNKSKNVSDFFLGGRQLGSWTTAISAQASDMSGWL' A
#
# COMPACT_ATOMS: atom_id res chain seq x y z
N MET A 1 16.39 -12.61 20.01
CA MET A 1 16.05 -11.33 19.35
C MET A 1 15.16 -10.58 20.32
N GLU A 2 15.70 -9.56 21.00
CA GLU A 2 14.88 -8.71 21.87
C GLU A 2 14.22 -7.65 21.00
N PHE A 3 12.88 -7.66 20.92
CA PHE A 3 12.14 -6.63 20.23
C PHE A 3 12.06 -5.39 21.12
N SER A 4 12.67 -4.30 20.68
CA SER A 4 12.56 -3.02 21.37
C SER A 4 11.14 -2.47 21.23
N VAL A 5 10.65 -1.79 22.29
CA VAL A 5 9.39 -1.05 22.25
C VAL A 5 9.34 -0.10 21.05
N TYR A 6 10.46 0.53 20.70
CA TYR A 6 10.55 1.41 19.52
C TYR A 6 10.28 0.68 18.21
N THR A 7 10.76 -0.56 18.06
CA THR A 7 10.53 -1.39 16.87
C THR A 7 9.07 -1.78 16.73
N ILE A 8 8.42 -2.16 17.85
CA ILE A 8 7.00 -2.52 17.87
C ILE A 8 6.15 -1.30 17.51
N VAL A 9 6.43 -0.14 18.12
CA VAL A 9 5.71 1.10 17.83
C VAL A 9 5.87 1.50 16.37
N ALA A 10 7.08 1.44 15.80
CA ALA A 10 7.32 1.76 14.40
C ALA A 10 6.54 0.82 13.46
N PHE A 11 6.51 -0.48 13.75
CA PHE A 11 5.76 -1.46 12.96
C PHE A 11 4.25 -1.21 13.01
N VAL A 12 3.69 -0.99 14.21
CA VAL A 12 2.27 -0.70 14.39
C VAL A 12 1.89 0.61 13.69
N ALA A 13 2.72 1.65 13.82
CA ALA A 13 2.49 2.93 13.15
C ALA A 13 2.49 2.75 11.61
N TYR A 14 3.46 2.01 11.07
CA TYR A 14 3.51 1.69 9.64
C TYR A 14 2.25 0.95 9.16
N ALA A 15 1.82 -0.08 9.90
CA ALA A 15 0.61 -0.83 9.57
C ALA A 15 -0.64 0.06 9.57
N LEU A 16 -0.79 0.95 10.56
CA LEU A 16 -1.89 1.90 10.64
C LEU A 16 -1.88 2.89 9.46
N VAL A 17 -0.71 3.36 9.04
CA VAL A 17 -0.58 4.25 7.86
C VAL A 17 -1.05 3.52 6.60
N ILE A 18 -0.59 2.30 6.34
CA ILE A 18 -1.01 1.53 5.17
C ILE A 18 -2.51 1.24 5.19
N LEU A 19 -3.07 0.83 6.34
CA LEU A 19 -4.50 0.61 6.49
C LEU A 19 -5.30 1.89 6.26
N GLY A 20 -4.82 3.03 6.78
CA GLY A 20 -5.45 4.33 6.56
C GLY A 20 -5.51 4.73 5.08
N ILE A 21 -4.42 4.50 4.33
CA ILE A 21 -4.40 4.72 2.87
C ILE A 21 -5.41 3.81 2.16
N GLY A 22 -5.52 2.55 2.59
CA GLY A 22 -6.50 1.60 2.06
C GLY A 22 -7.95 2.05 2.27
N VAL A 23 -8.29 2.45 3.51
CA VAL A 23 -9.64 2.94 3.85
C VAL A 23 -9.98 4.24 3.12
N TYR A 24 -9.02 5.17 3.00
CA TYR A 24 -9.20 6.39 2.22
C TYR A 24 -9.51 6.09 0.74
N SER A 25 -8.78 5.14 0.16
CA SER A 25 -8.91 4.77 -1.25
C SER A 25 -10.17 3.94 -1.53
N PHE A 26 -10.68 3.21 -0.53
CA PHE A 26 -11.87 2.38 -0.63
C PHE A 26 -13.11 3.15 -1.10
N ASN A 27 -13.30 4.39 -0.61
CA ASN A 27 -14.45 5.23 -1.00
C ASN A 27 -14.40 5.71 -2.46
N LYS A 28 -13.29 5.50 -3.17
CA LYS A 28 -13.08 5.97 -4.54
C LYS A 28 -13.36 4.91 -5.61
N SER A 29 -13.45 3.63 -5.22
CA SER A 29 -13.75 2.52 -6.12
C SER A 29 -15.26 2.26 -6.19
N LYS A 30 -15.96 2.99 -7.06
CA LYS A 30 -17.42 2.82 -7.24
C LYS A 30 -17.79 1.79 -8.32
N ASN A 31 -16.88 1.53 -9.27
CA ASN A 31 -17.09 0.60 -10.38
C ASN A 31 -15.93 -0.38 -10.55
N VAL A 32 -16.20 -1.52 -11.18
CA VAL A 32 -15.20 -2.56 -11.50
C VAL A 32 -14.03 -2.00 -12.31
N SER A 33 -14.30 -1.07 -13.25
CA SER A 33 -13.28 -0.39 -14.03
C SER A 33 -12.35 0.47 -13.18
N ASP A 34 -12.86 1.11 -12.12
CA ASP A 34 -12.03 1.91 -11.21
C ASP A 34 -11.15 1.02 -10.32
N PHE A 35 -11.66 -0.17 -9.97
CA PHE A 35 -10.90 -1.16 -9.20
C PHE A 35 -9.75 -1.76 -10.02
N PHE A 36 -9.98 -2.11 -11.30
CA PHE A 36 -8.96 -2.74 -12.14
C PHE A 36 -8.03 -1.74 -12.85
N LEU A 37 -8.54 -0.57 -13.26
CA LEU A 37 -7.78 0.42 -14.04
C LEU A 37 -7.41 1.67 -13.23
N GLY A 38 -7.77 1.75 -11.95
CA GLY A 38 -7.52 2.94 -11.11
C GLY A 38 -8.13 4.21 -11.69
N GLY A 39 -9.25 4.08 -12.42
CA GLY A 39 -9.88 5.19 -13.14
C GLY A 39 -9.01 5.81 -14.24
N ARG A 40 -7.96 5.11 -14.72
CA ARG A 40 -6.95 5.59 -15.70
C ARG A 40 -6.20 6.86 -15.25
N GLN A 41 -6.19 7.14 -13.95
CA GLN A 41 -5.55 8.32 -13.36
C GLN A 41 -4.19 8.01 -12.72
N LEU A 42 -3.78 6.74 -12.68
CA LEU A 42 -2.47 6.35 -12.16
C LEU A 42 -1.37 6.77 -13.14
N GLY A 43 -0.47 7.63 -12.69
CA GLY A 43 0.66 8.10 -13.48
C GLY A 43 1.75 7.03 -13.66
N SER A 44 2.56 7.17 -14.72
CA SER A 44 3.62 6.21 -15.08
C SER A 44 4.60 5.92 -13.94
N TRP A 45 4.97 6.93 -13.15
CA TRP A 45 5.85 6.77 -11.99
C TRP A 45 5.25 5.88 -10.88
N THR A 46 4.01 6.14 -10.49
CA THR A 46 3.31 5.33 -9.47
C THR A 46 3.11 3.89 -9.93
N THR A 47 2.87 3.67 -11.22
CA THR A 47 2.78 2.33 -11.80
C THR A 47 4.12 1.60 -11.75
N ALA A 48 5.24 2.28 -12.05
CA ALA A 48 6.57 1.69 -11.99
C ALA A 48 6.97 1.27 -10.57
N ILE A 49 6.70 2.12 -9.57
CA ILE A 49 6.95 1.78 -8.14
C ILE A 49 6.08 0.59 -7.72
N SER A 50 4.81 0.58 -8.10
CA SER A 50 3.90 -0.52 -7.76
C SER A 50 4.35 -1.85 -8.36
N ALA A 51 4.91 -1.83 -9.59
CA ALA A 51 5.46 -3.02 -10.22
C ALA A 51 6.68 -3.54 -9.43
N GLN A 52 7.64 -2.67 -9.12
CA GLN A 52 8.82 -3.05 -8.34
C GLN A 52 8.47 -3.57 -6.93
N ALA A 53 7.51 -2.94 -6.25
CA ALA A 53 7.05 -3.41 -4.93
C ALA A 53 6.37 -4.79 -5.01
N SER A 54 5.72 -5.11 -6.14
CA SER A 54 5.09 -6.42 -6.37
C SER A 54 6.12 -7.53 -6.58
N ASP A 55 7.27 -7.19 -7.18
CA ASP A 55 8.41 -8.12 -7.32
C ASP A 55 9.13 -8.36 -5.99
N MET A 56 9.07 -7.40 -5.06
CA MET A 56 9.64 -7.50 -3.72
C MET A 56 8.70 -8.27 -2.77
N SER A 57 8.65 -9.59 -2.91
CA SER A 57 7.98 -10.45 -1.93
C SER A 57 8.80 -10.58 -0.64
N GLY A 58 8.16 -10.85 0.50
CA GLY A 58 8.84 -11.11 1.78
C GLY A 58 9.63 -12.42 1.87
N TRP A 59 9.92 -13.03 0.71
CA TRP A 59 10.75 -14.24 0.57
C TRP A 59 12.21 -13.92 0.20
N LEU A 60 12.51 -12.64 -0.04
CA LEU A 60 13.85 -12.04 -0.02
C LEU A 60 14.01 -11.24 1.29
#